data_AF-A0A936VLU1-F1
#
_entry.id   AF-A0A936VLU1-F1
#
_cell.length_a   1.000
_cell.length_b   1.000
_cell.length_c   1.000
_cell.angle_alpha   90.00
_cell.angle_beta   90.00
_cell.angle_gamma   90.00
#
_symmetry.space_group_name_H-M   'P 1'
#
loop_
_entity.id
_entity.type
_entity.pdbx_description
1 polymer ?
#
loop_
_entity_poly.entity_id
_entity_poly.type
_entity_poly.pdbx_seq_one_letter_code
_entity_poly.pdbx_strand_id
1 'polypeptide(L)'
;MSTARSISRPPIAPARAASSPHTWQPSTAPTRRLCSPCPPHQPSLARGPASTRALNVRRAWAALQAGWPPPQLNPPALLHGDFWPGNILWRGAAAVAVIDWEDAALGDPLRDLAVSRLDLLWIFGCAAMEAFTERYRALMPIDYTSLVRWDLYAALRLARLVGDDLPGWAAFFTPFGRPDITAASISEHYQRFVAQALAQLG
;
A
#
# COMPACT_ATOMS: atom_id res chain seq x y z
N MET A 1 -7.82 15.85 -62.74
CA MET A 1 -9.14 15.78 -62.09
C MET A 1 -9.07 14.63 -61.08
N SER A 2 -8.65 14.86 -59.83
CA SER A 2 -9.46 15.25 -58.65
C SER A 2 -10.51 14.18 -58.31
N THR A 3 -10.60 13.57 -57.11
CA THR A 3 -10.23 14.02 -55.75
C THR A 3 -9.98 12.85 -54.80
N ALA A 4 -8.97 12.99 -53.93
CA ALA A 4 -8.84 12.22 -52.68
C ALA A 4 -9.74 12.86 -51.61
N ARG A 5 -10.55 12.06 -50.90
CA ARG A 5 -11.32 12.54 -49.74
C ARG A 5 -10.39 12.69 -48.53
N SER A 6 -10.00 13.93 -48.26
CA SER A 6 -9.43 14.37 -46.99
C SER A 6 -10.48 14.25 -45.89
N ILE A 7 -10.19 13.51 -44.82
CA ILE A 7 -10.98 13.53 -43.58
C ILE A 7 -10.40 14.64 -42.71
N SER A 8 -11.03 15.81 -42.75
CA SER A 8 -10.72 16.95 -41.90
C SER A 8 -11.18 16.69 -40.47
N ARG A 9 -10.25 16.70 -39.51
CA ARG A 9 -10.56 16.82 -38.07
C ARG A 9 -11.22 18.20 -37.81
N PRO A 10 -12.27 18.29 -36.97
CA PRO A 10 -12.81 19.57 -36.57
C PRO A 10 -11.80 20.33 -35.67
N PRO A 11 -11.76 21.67 -35.71
CA PRO A 11 -10.93 22.44 -34.80
C PRO A 11 -11.40 22.26 -33.35
N ILE A 12 -10.45 22.00 -32.46
CA ILE A 12 -10.68 22.02 -31.02
C ILE A 12 -10.95 23.47 -30.62
N ALA A 13 -12.14 23.75 -30.09
CA ALA A 13 -12.45 25.04 -29.50
C ALA A 13 -11.50 25.29 -28.31
N PRO A 14 -10.94 26.51 -28.15
CA PRO A 14 -10.12 26.80 -26.98
C PRO A 14 -10.97 26.66 -25.72
N ALA A 15 -10.45 25.93 -24.74
CA ALA A 15 -11.05 25.85 -23.42
C ALA A 15 -11.16 27.27 -22.85
N ARG A 16 -12.39 27.67 -22.46
CA ARG A 16 -12.60 28.90 -21.70
C ARG A 16 -11.74 28.84 -20.44
N ALA A 17 -10.84 29.80 -20.28
CA ALA A 17 -10.12 30.02 -19.04
C ALA A 17 -11.14 30.28 -17.93
N ALA A 18 -11.21 29.38 -16.95
CA ALA A 18 -11.90 29.66 -15.70
C ALA A 18 -11.10 30.76 -14.99
N SER A 19 -11.74 31.92 -14.87
CA SER A 19 -11.24 33.09 -14.18
C SER A 19 -11.13 32.85 -12.67
N SER A 20 -9.96 33.21 -12.14
CA SER A 20 -9.61 33.48 -10.73
C SER A 20 -9.22 32.29 -9.84
N PRO A 21 -8.02 32.32 -9.21
CA PRO A 21 -7.66 31.39 -8.17
C PRO A 21 -8.46 31.72 -6.90
N HIS A 22 -9.21 30.74 -6.38
CA HIS A 22 -9.72 30.82 -5.02
C HIS A 22 -8.54 30.72 -4.06
N THR A 23 -8.15 31.86 -3.49
CA THR A 23 -7.21 31.94 -2.38
C THR A 23 -7.81 31.18 -1.20
N TRP A 24 -7.19 30.06 -0.82
CA TRP A 24 -7.54 29.35 0.41
C TRP A 24 -7.25 30.29 1.60
N GLN A 25 -8.29 30.66 2.35
CA GLN A 25 -8.14 31.39 3.60
C GLN A 25 -8.17 30.41 4.77
N PRO A 26 -7.19 30.41 5.68
CA PRO A 26 -7.25 29.59 6.89
C PRO A 26 -8.42 30.05 7.75
N SER A 27 -9.35 29.12 8.04
CA SER A 27 -10.44 29.35 8.98
C SER A 27 -9.87 29.52 10.39
N THR A 28 -10.15 30.65 11.03
CA THR A 28 -9.91 30.88 12.46
C THR A 28 -10.99 30.20 13.30
N ALA A 29 -11.16 28.89 13.12
CA ALA A 29 -12.03 28.11 13.98
C ALA A 29 -11.40 28.01 15.38
N PRO A 30 -12.19 28.22 16.46
CA PRO A 30 -11.68 28.09 17.81
C PRO A 30 -11.12 26.69 18.02
N THR A 31 -9.96 26.61 18.68
CA THR A 31 -9.24 25.38 19.02
C THR A 31 -10.24 24.36 19.57
N ARG A 32 -10.63 23.39 18.74
CA ARG A 32 -11.50 22.30 19.15
C ARG A 32 -10.80 21.62 20.32
N ARG A 33 -11.53 21.39 21.41
CA ARG A 33 -11.12 20.52 22.50
C ARG A 33 -10.46 19.28 21.88
N LEU A 34 -9.27 18.93 22.36
CA LEU A 34 -8.65 17.64 22.07
C LEU A 34 -9.74 16.59 22.32
N CYS A 35 -10.24 15.97 21.25
CA CYS A 35 -11.06 14.78 21.39
C CYS A 35 -10.27 13.82 22.29
N SER A 36 -10.95 13.13 23.20
CA SER A 36 -10.36 12.02 23.94
C SER A 36 -9.57 11.15 22.96
N PRO A 37 -8.35 10.71 23.30
CA PRO A 37 -7.56 9.90 22.39
C PRO A 37 -8.41 8.73 21.90
N CYS A 38 -8.67 8.69 20.60
CA CYS A 38 -9.35 7.56 19.99
C CYS A 38 -8.48 6.34 20.30
N PRO A 39 -9.01 5.29 20.95
CA PRO A 39 -8.22 4.11 21.22
C PRO A 39 -7.64 3.58 19.90
N PRO A 40 -6.38 3.09 19.90
CA PRO A 40 -5.77 2.56 18.69
C PRO A 40 -6.70 1.50 18.09
N HIS A 41 -7.05 1.67 16.83
CA HIS A 41 -7.97 0.78 16.15
C HIS A 41 -7.21 -0.51 15.80
N GLN A 42 -7.45 -1.58 16.55
CA GLN A 42 -6.97 -2.89 16.17
C GLN A 42 -7.82 -3.43 15.02
N PRO A 43 -7.23 -3.73 13.84
CA PRO A 43 -8.00 -4.30 12.75
C PRO A 43 -8.54 -5.68 13.19
N SER A 44 -9.81 -5.96 12.91
CA SER A 44 -10.34 -7.30 13.14
C SER A 44 -9.70 -8.30 12.18
N LEU A 45 -9.33 -9.49 12.65
CA LEU A 45 -9.10 -10.66 11.80
C LEU A 45 -10.45 -11.17 11.25
N ALA A 46 -11.16 -10.35 10.48
CA ALA A 46 -12.50 -10.69 10.04
C ALA A 46 -12.48 -11.70 8.88
N ARG A 47 -12.82 -12.95 9.24
CA ARG A 47 -13.08 -14.17 8.44
C ARG A 47 -11.84 -14.82 7.79
N GLY A 48 -11.84 -16.16 7.85
CA GLY A 48 -10.85 -16.98 7.17
C GLY A 48 -10.83 -16.71 5.65
N PRO A 49 -9.75 -17.11 4.97
CA PRO A 49 -9.53 -16.72 3.58
C PRO A 49 -10.68 -17.19 2.68
N ALA A 50 -11.29 -16.26 1.92
CA ALA A 50 -12.43 -16.54 1.03
C ALA A 50 -12.03 -17.44 -0.16
N SER A 51 -10.82 -17.27 -0.69
CA SER A 51 -10.01 -18.19 -1.52
C SER A 51 -8.75 -17.41 -1.93
N THR A 52 -7.59 -18.06 -1.95
CA THR A 52 -6.31 -17.51 -2.46
C THR A 52 -5.35 -18.66 -2.75
N ARG A 53 -5.84 -19.60 -3.57
CA ARG A 53 -5.12 -20.85 -3.89
C ARG A 53 -3.73 -20.60 -4.45
N ALA A 54 -3.55 -19.52 -5.24
CA ALA A 54 -2.27 -19.12 -5.82
C ALA A 54 -1.26 -18.57 -4.82
N LEU A 55 -1.70 -18.01 -3.68
CA LEU A 55 -0.83 -17.41 -2.67
C LEU A 55 -0.64 -18.31 -1.43
N ASN A 56 -1.39 -19.41 -1.30
CA ASN A 56 -1.25 -20.40 -0.22
C ASN A 56 -1.24 -19.76 1.20
N VAL A 57 -2.28 -18.99 1.49
CA VAL A 57 -2.44 -18.21 2.73
C VAL A 57 -2.52 -19.01 4.03
N ARG A 58 -2.74 -20.33 3.99
CA ARG A 58 -3.06 -21.14 5.18
C ARG A 58 -1.99 -21.05 6.26
N ARG A 59 -0.71 -21.10 5.88
CA ARG A 59 0.41 -21.02 6.84
C ARG A 59 0.49 -19.64 7.49
N ALA A 60 0.35 -18.57 6.69
CA ALA A 60 0.35 -17.20 7.20
C ALA A 60 -0.82 -16.96 8.16
N TRP A 61 -2.02 -17.44 7.79
CA TRP A 61 -3.22 -17.36 8.62
C TRP A 61 -3.05 -18.08 9.97
N ALA A 62 -2.62 -19.33 9.97
CA ALA A 62 -2.42 -20.10 11.19
C ALA A 62 -1.39 -19.45 12.13
N ALA A 63 -0.27 -18.99 11.58
CA ALA A 63 0.76 -18.31 12.36
C ALA A 63 0.30 -16.96 12.92
N LEU A 64 -0.44 -16.16 12.13
CA LEU A 64 -0.97 -14.89 12.62
C LEU A 64 -2.01 -15.11 13.72
N GLN A 65 -2.93 -16.07 13.54
CA GLN A 65 -3.94 -16.39 14.54
C GLN A 65 -3.34 -16.80 15.89
N ALA A 66 -2.27 -17.60 15.87
CA ALA A 66 -1.62 -18.07 17.10
C ALA A 66 -1.05 -16.95 17.97
N GLY A 67 -0.84 -15.75 17.41
CA GLY A 67 -0.26 -14.61 18.11
C GLY A 67 -1.03 -13.30 17.92
N TRP A 68 -2.33 -13.35 17.63
CA TRP A 68 -3.16 -12.16 17.43
C TRP A 68 -3.93 -11.75 18.70
N PRO A 69 -4.06 -10.44 18.99
CA PRO A 69 -3.37 -9.32 18.36
C PRO A 69 -1.89 -9.24 18.76
N PRO A 70 -1.01 -8.65 17.91
CA PRO A 70 0.37 -8.38 18.32
C PRO A 70 0.41 -7.43 19.52
N PRO A 71 1.43 -7.52 20.38
CA PRO A 71 1.62 -6.54 21.45
C PRO A 71 1.88 -5.15 20.85
N GLN A 72 1.19 -4.14 21.38
CA GLN A 72 1.38 -2.74 21.01
C GLN A 72 2.59 -2.18 21.78
N LEU A 73 3.78 -2.32 21.20
CA LEU A 73 5.04 -1.87 21.82
C LEU A 73 5.39 -0.41 21.46
N ASN A 74 4.80 0.10 20.38
CA ASN A 74 5.03 1.45 19.88
C ASN A 74 3.85 2.38 20.20
N PRO A 75 4.09 3.69 20.42
CA PRO A 75 3.03 4.68 20.43
C PRO A 75 2.23 4.64 19.11
N PRO A 76 0.89 4.74 19.15
CA PRO A 76 0.10 4.80 17.94
C PRO A 76 0.50 5.99 17.06
N ALA A 77 0.58 5.76 15.74
CA ALA A 77 0.83 6.76 14.72
C ALA A 77 -0.36 6.88 13.78
N LEU A 78 -0.43 7.99 13.04
CA LEU A 78 -1.31 8.08 11.87
C LEU A 78 -0.78 7.11 10.80
N LEU A 79 -1.64 6.17 10.43
CA LEU A 79 -1.42 5.20 9.37
C LEU A 79 -2.17 5.65 8.13
N HIS A 80 -1.54 5.47 6.97
CA HIS A 80 -2.16 5.58 5.67
C HIS A 80 -3.09 4.38 5.39
N GLY A 81 -2.67 3.16 5.78
CA GLY A 81 -3.41 1.92 5.55
C GLY A 81 -3.18 1.26 4.18
N ASP A 82 -2.89 2.07 3.16
CA ASP A 82 -2.50 1.63 1.80
C ASP A 82 -1.25 2.35 1.26
N PHE A 83 -0.15 2.38 2.04
CA PHE A 83 1.05 3.13 1.66
C PHE A 83 1.93 2.35 0.67
N TRP A 84 1.62 2.44 -0.62
CA TRP A 84 2.39 1.82 -1.71
C TRP A 84 2.82 2.86 -2.77
N PRO A 85 3.80 2.53 -3.65
CA PRO A 85 4.37 3.50 -4.60
C PRO A 85 3.36 4.21 -5.51
N GLY A 86 2.23 3.58 -5.85
CA GLY A 86 1.19 4.18 -6.69
C GLY A 86 0.42 5.32 -6.03
N ASN A 87 0.44 5.39 -4.69
CA ASN A 87 -0.22 6.44 -3.91
C ASN A 87 0.71 7.63 -3.59
N ILE A 88 1.91 7.66 -4.17
CA ILE A 88 2.87 8.76 -4.01
C ILE A 88 2.98 9.50 -5.34
N LEU A 89 2.64 10.80 -5.33
CA LEU A 89 2.82 11.66 -6.48
C LEU A 89 4.23 12.25 -6.49
N TRP A 90 4.89 12.21 -7.64
CA TRP A 90 6.26 12.65 -7.83
C TRP A 90 6.35 13.82 -8.80
N ARG A 91 7.30 14.71 -8.55
CA ARG A 91 7.79 15.71 -9.50
C ARG A 91 9.29 15.55 -9.63
N GLY A 92 9.74 14.90 -10.70
CA GLY A 92 11.13 14.45 -10.81
C GLY A 92 11.46 13.47 -9.68
N ALA A 93 12.55 13.72 -8.95
CA ALA A 93 12.98 12.89 -7.82
C ALA A 93 12.33 13.26 -6.47
N ALA A 94 11.42 14.25 -6.43
CA ALA A 94 10.79 14.69 -5.21
C ALA A 94 9.36 14.16 -5.09
N ALA A 95 9.04 13.51 -3.97
CA ALA A 95 7.67 13.21 -3.59
C ALA A 95 6.96 14.53 -3.21
N VAL A 96 5.80 14.79 -3.82
CA VAL A 96 5.06 16.06 -3.64
C VAL A 96 3.70 15.89 -2.97
N ALA A 97 3.13 14.68 -3.00
CA ALA A 97 1.89 14.36 -2.29
C ALA A 97 1.76 12.87 -2.02
N VAL A 98 0.99 12.54 -1.00
CA VAL A 98 0.47 11.20 -0.70
C VAL A 98 -1.04 11.27 -0.81
N ILE A 99 -1.64 10.38 -1.60
CA ILE A 99 -3.07 10.35 -1.91
C ILE A 99 -3.71 9.07 -1.42
N ASP A 100 -5.04 9.01 -1.44
CA ASP A 100 -5.82 7.79 -1.12
C ASP A 100 -5.82 7.39 0.37
N TRP A 101 -6.19 8.35 1.23
CA TRP A 101 -6.23 8.21 2.70
C TRP A 101 -7.50 7.54 3.24
N GLU A 102 -8.29 6.85 2.43
CA GLU A 102 -9.58 6.29 2.87
C GLU A 102 -9.45 5.15 3.90
N ASP A 103 -8.31 4.45 3.88
CA ASP A 103 -7.94 3.39 4.83
C ASP A 103 -7.21 3.91 6.09
N ALA A 104 -7.13 5.24 6.26
CA ALA A 104 -6.35 5.86 7.32
C ALA A 104 -6.85 5.49 8.72
N ALA A 105 -5.91 5.25 9.64
CA ALA A 105 -6.22 4.81 11.00
C ALA A 105 -5.17 5.31 12.00
N LEU A 106 -5.47 5.18 13.31
CA LEU A 106 -4.47 5.25 14.36
C LEU A 106 -4.08 3.83 14.78
N GLY A 107 -2.78 3.52 14.76
CA GLY A 107 -2.30 2.18 15.13
C GLY A 107 -0.78 2.06 15.18
N ASP A 108 -0.28 0.83 15.28
CA ASP A 108 1.17 0.55 15.27
C ASP A 108 1.79 0.97 13.93
N PRO A 109 2.81 1.85 13.90
CA PRO A 109 3.49 2.27 12.67
C PRO A 109 4.08 1.11 11.87
N LEU A 110 4.35 -0.03 12.52
CA LEU A 110 4.81 -1.23 11.83
C LEU A 110 3.78 -1.82 10.84
N ARG A 111 2.49 -1.49 10.98
CA ARG A 111 1.45 -1.92 10.04
C ARG A 111 1.70 -1.38 8.64
N ASP A 112 1.92 -0.07 8.51
CA ASP A 112 2.21 0.54 7.21
C ASP A 112 3.58 0.11 6.68
N LEU A 113 4.59 -0.02 7.55
CA LEU A 113 5.88 -0.55 7.17
C LEU A 113 5.77 -1.94 6.52
N ALA A 114 4.97 -2.84 7.10
CA ALA A 114 4.77 -4.19 6.57
C ALA A 114 4.04 -4.20 5.22
N VAL A 115 3.01 -3.36 5.05
CA VAL A 115 2.30 -3.19 3.77
C VAL A 115 3.28 -2.70 2.70
N SER A 116 4.01 -1.61 2.96
CA SER A 116 4.98 -1.08 2.00
C SER A 116 6.11 -2.06 1.67
N ARG A 117 6.59 -2.82 2.66
CA ARG A 117 7.61 -3.86 2.45
C ARG A 117 7.14 -4.90 1.44
N LEU A 118 5.93 -5.42 1.61
CA LEU A 118 5.37 -6.40 0.69
C LEU A 118 5.19 -5.80 -0.70
N ASP A 119 4.63 -4.59 -0.81
CA ASP A 119 4.41 -3.93 -2.10
C ASP A 119 5.71 -3.64 -2.84
N LEU A 120 6.74 -3.12 -2.15
CA LEU A 120 8.05 -2.92 -2.73
C LEU A 120 8.71 -4.23 -3.15
N LEU A 121 8.51 -5.32 -2.40
CA LEU A 121 9.09 -6.62 -2.73
C LEU A 121 8.55 -7.15 -4.05
N TRP A 122 7.23 -7.19 -4.25
CA TRP A 122 6.68 -7.78 -5.49
C TRP A 122 6.72 -6.81 -6.68
N ILE A 123 6.80 -5.48 -6.44
CA ILE A 123 6.94 -4.48 -7.51
C ILE A 123 8.40 -4.27 -7.91
N PHE A 124 9.36 -4.24 -6.99
CA PHE A 124 10.75 -3.84 -7.27
C PHE A 124 11.81 -4.85 -6.79
N GLY A 125 11.42 -5.94 -6.13
CA GLY A 125 12.31 -7.01 -5.69
C GLY A 125 12.89 -6.83 -4.29
N CYS A 126 13.68 -7.83 -3.87
CA CYS A 126 14.20 -7.95 -2.49
C CYS A 126 15.05 -6.74 -2.07
N ALA A 127 15.95 -6.28 -2.95
CA ALA A 127 16.84 -5.17 -2.66
C ALA A 127 16.07 -3.86 -2.36
N ALA A 128 14.94 -3.63 -3.02
CA ALA A 128 14.11 -2.45 -2.78
C ALA A 128 13.41 -2.52 -1.41
N MET A 129 12.83 -3.67 -1.07
CA MET A 129 12.24 -3.92 0.24
C MET A 129 13.27 -3.76 1.37
N GLU A 130 14.46 -4.33 1.19
CA GLU A 130 15.57 -4.28 2.15
C GLU A 130 16.05 -2.84 2.35
N ALA A 131 16.39 -2.13 1.28
CA ALA A 131 16.83 -0.74 1.34
C ALA A 131 15.79 0.19 2.00
N PHE A 132 14.50 0.00 1.68
CA PHE A 132 13.42 0.74 2.34
C PHE A 132 13.36 0.43 3.84
N THR A 133 13.45 -0.84 4.21
CA THR A 133 13.38 -1.28 5.61
C THR A 133 14.57 -0.76 6.42
N GLU A 134 15.78 -0.84 5.88
CA GLU A 134 16.99 -0.31 6.51
C GLU A 134 16.88 1.20 6.70
N ARG A 135 16.41 1.92 5.68
CA ARG A 135 16.23 3.37 5.77
C ARG A 135 15.18 3.75 6.80
N TYR A 136 14.07 3.00 6.87
CA TYR A 136 13.04 3.20 7.88
C TYR A 136 13.60 2.97 9.29
N ARG A 137 14.34 1.87 9.51
CA ARG A 137 15.01 1.56 10.79
C ARG A 137 15.99 2.64 11.23
N ALA A 138 16.73 3.21 10.29
CA ALA A 138 17.67 4.29 10.56
C ALA A 138 16.99 5.62 10.97
N LEU A 139 15.74 5.85 10.53
CA LEU A 139 15.00 7.08 10.79
C LEU A 139 14.01 6.98 11.96
N MET A 140 13.55 5.76 12.26
CA MET A 140 12.46 5.50 13.20
C MET A 140 12.98 4.64 14.37
N PRO A 141 13.35 5.25 15.52
CA PRO A 141 13.82 4.55 16.70
C PRO A 141 12.63 3.97 17.49
N ILE A 142 11.98 2.94 16.92
CA ILE A 142 10.83 2.25 17.47
C ILE A 142 11.14 0.76 17.71
N ASP A 143 10.27 0.06 18.43
CA ASP A 143 10.39 -1.38 18.63
C ASP A 143 9.89 -2.12 17.39
N TYR A 144 10.68 -3.06 16.85
CA TYR A 144 10.35 -3.84 15.65
C TYR A 144 9.92 -5.28 15.94
N THR A 145 9.81 -5.66 17.21
CA THR A 145 9.48 -7.03 17.65
C THR A 145 8.15 -7.51 17.07
N SER A 146 7.17 -6.62 16.95
CA SER A 146 5.86 -6.95 16.37
C SER A 146 5.84 -6.97 14.83
N LEU A 147 6.92 -6.60 14.14
CA LEU A 147 6.94 -6.48 12.67
C LEU A 147 6.63 -7.81 11.98
N VAL A 148 7.11 -8.93 12.52
CA VAL A 148 6.86 -10.26 11.97
C VAL A 148 5.36 -10.59 11.88
N ARG A 149 4.56 -10.16 12.86
CA ARG A 149 3.09 -10.34 12.84
C ARG A 149 2.44 -9.38 11.86
N TRP A 150 2.95 -8.16 11.74
CA TRP A 150 2.49 -7.19 10.75
C TRP A 150 2.81 -7.61 9.31
N ASP A 151 3.95 -8.27 9.06
CA ASP A 151 4.29 -8.87 7.77
C ASP A 151 3.27 -9.97 7.40
N LEU A 152 2.89 -10.85 8.34
CA LEU A 152 1.83 -11.85 8.10
C LEU A 152 0.45 -11.20 7.88
N TYR A 153 0.14 -10.12 8.59
CA TYR A 153 -1.08 -9.33 8.36
C TYR A 153 -1.08 -8.71 6.96
N ALA A 154 0.03 -8.09 6.52
CA ALA A 154 0.16 -7.50 5.19
C ALA A 154 0.01 -8.56 4.08
N ALA A 155 0.56 -9.75 4.27
CA ALA A 155 0.37 -10.88 3.36
C ALA A 155 -1.12 -11.24 3.22
N LEU A 156 -1.83 -11.42 4.34
CA LEU A 156 -3.27 -11.72 4.29
C LEU A 156 -4.11 -10.57 3.73
N ARG A 157 -3.69 -9.32 3.94
CA ARG A 157 -4.29 -8.13 3.31
C ARG A 157 -4.17 -8.20 1.79
N LEU A 158 -2.96 -8.41 1.26
CA LEU A 158 -2.74 -8.52 -0.19
C LEU A 158 -3.56 -9.67 -0.78
N ALA A 159 -3.55 -10.83 -0.13
CA ALA A 159 -4.34 -11.97 -0.56
C ALA A 159 -5.84 -11.67 -0.66
N ARG A 160 -6.39 -10.92 0.31
CA ARG A 160 -7.79 -10.48 0.29
C ARG A 160 -8.07 -9.50 -0.87
N LEU A 161 -7.16 -8.57 -1.14
CA LEU A 161 -7.32 -7.55 -2.19
C LEU A 161 -7.23 -8.15 -3.60
N VAL A 162 -6.33 -9.10 -3.81
CA VAL A 162 -6.19 -9.82 -5.08
C VAL A 162 -7.40 -10.74 -5.33
N GLY A 163 -7.90 -11.40 -4.29
CA GLY A 163 -8.91 -12.45 -4.45
C GLY A 163 -8.40 -13.59 -5.34
N ASP A 164 -9.17 -13.94 -6.36
CA ASP A 164 -8.83 -15.01 -7.31
C ASP A 164 -8.25 -14.49 -8.66
N ASP A 165 -8.11 -13.17 -8.84
CA ASP A 165 -7.65 -12.56 -10.10
C ASP A 165 -6.21 -12.01 -10.03
N LEU A 166 -5.28 -12.88 -9.64
CA LEU A 166 -3.86 -12.55 -9.65
C LEU A 166 -3.33 -12.19 -11.06
N PRO A 167 -3.78 -12.84 -12.17
CA PRO A 167 -3.39 -12.42 -13.52
C PRO A 167 -3.85 -11.00 -13.89
N GLY A 168 -5.07 -10.60 -13.54
CA GLY A 168 -5.56 -9.23 -13.79
C GLY A 168 -4.76 -8.19 -13.00
N TRP A 169 -4.42 -8.50 -11.74
CA TRP A 169 -3.51 -7.68 -10.93
C TRP A 169 -2.15 -7.47 -11.59
N ALA A 170 -1.55 -8.52 -12.14
CA ALA A 170 -0.30 -8.40 -12.88
C ALA A 170 -0.46 -7.58 -14.18
N ALA A 171 -1.56 -7.79 -14.91
CA ALA A 171 -1.84 -7.10 -16.17
C ALA A 171 -1.93 -5.57 -16.01
N PHE A 172 -2.36 -5.09 -14.83
CA PHE A 172 -2.38 -3.66 -14.49
C PHE A 172 -1.03 -2.95 -14.72
N PHE A 173 0.09 -3.66 -14.52
CA PHE A 173 1.44 -3.08 -14.61
C PHE A 173 2.00 -3.02 -16.04
N THR A 174 1.38 -3.73 -16.99
CA THR A 174 1.88 -3.79 -18.37
C THR A 174 1.88 -2.41 -19.06
N PRO A 175 0.81 -1.59 -18.99
CA PRO A 175 0.81 -0.25 -19.57
C PRO A 175 1.84 0.71 -18.94
N PHE A 176 2.34 0.41 -17.74
CA PHE A 176 3.37 1.19 -17.05
C PHE A 176 4.80 0.73 -17.38
N GLY A 177 4.97 -0.10 -18.40
CA GLY A 177 6.29 -0.59 -18.83
C GLY A 177 6.89 -1.64 -17.89
N ARG A 178 6.04 -2.33 -17.11
CA ARG A 178 6.45 -3.37 -16.16
C ARG A 178 5.85 -4.74 -16.51
N PRO A 179 6.09 -5.29 -17.72
CA PRO A 179 5.60 -6.62 -18.10
C PRO A 179 6.31 -7.77 -17.34
N ASP A 180 7.39 -7.45 -16.63
CA ASP A 180 8.13 -8.38 -15.76
C ASP A 180 7.36 -8.72 -14.47
N ILE A 181 6.38 -7.90 -14.08
CA ILE A 181 5.46 -8.21 -13.00
C ILE A 181 4.40 -9.17 -13.55
N THR A 182 4.49 -10.43 -13.15
CA THR A 182 3.61 -11.52 -13.59
C THR A 182 2.93 -12.14 -12.38
N ALA A 183 1.83 -12.87 -12.58
CA ALA A 183 1.19 -13.62 -11.49
C ALA A 183 2.16 -14.60 -10.80
N ALA A 184 3.09 -15.18 -11.57
CA ALA A 184 4.13 -16.06 -11.04
C ALA A 184 5.13 -15.29 -10.17
N SER A 185 5.63 -14.14 -10.61
CA SER A 185 6.58 -13.34 -9.83
C SER A 185 5.93 -12.76 -8.58
N ILE A 186 4.67 -12.32 -8.62
CA ILE A 186 3.94 -11.89 -7.42
C ILE A 186 3.80 -13.06 -6.44
N SER A 187 3.40 -14.24 -6.90
CA SER A 187 3.27 -15.42 -6.03
C SER A 187 4.60 -15.84 -5.41
N GLU A 188 5.70 -15.82 -6.16
CA GLU A 188 7.04 -16.12 -5.66
C GLU A 188 7.47 -15.14 -4.55
N HIS A 189 7.33 -13.83 -4.82
CA HIS A 189 7.67 -12.79 -3.84
C HIS A 189 6.79 -12.87 -2.58
N TYR A 190 5.49 -13.11 -2.75
CA TYR A 190 4.58 -13.34 -1.64
C TYR A 190 5.02 -14.54 -0.78
N GLN A 191 5.34 -15.66 -1.40
CA GLN A 191 5.76 -16.87 -0.69
C GLN A 191 7.07 -16.66 0.06
N ARG A 192 8.03 -15.95 -0.56
CA ARG A 192 9.27 -15.53 0.09
C ARG A 192 9.01 -14.67 1.32
N PHE A 193 8.13 -13.68 1.20
CA PHE A 193 7.78 -12.78 2.30
C PHE A 193 7.16 -13.54 3.48
N VAL A 194 6.20 -14.42 3.21
CA VAL A 194 5.59 -15.28 4.23
C VAL A 194 6.63 -16.23 4.85
N ALA A 195 7.49 -16.85 4.05
CA ALA A 195 8.54 -17.74 4.55
C ALA A 195 9.52 -17.00 5.48
N GLN A 196 9.93 -15.78 5.11
CA GLN A 196 10.79 -14.92 5.95
C GLN A 196 10.13 -14.58 7.29
N ALA A 197 8.83 -14.28 7.30
CA ALA A 197 8.12 -14.00 8.54
C ALA A 197 7.98 -15.25 9.41
N LEU A 198 7.62 -16.39 8.82
CA LEU A 198 7.49 -17.67 9.53
C LEU A 198 8.82 -18.13 10.15
N ALA A 199 9.95 -17.92 9.46
CA ALA A 199 11.28 -18.26 9.96
C ALA A 199 11.71 -17.43 11.19
N GLN A 200 11.05 -16.29 11.45
CA GLN A 200 11.31 -15.47 12.64
C GLN A 200 10.41 -15.83 13.83
N LEU A 201 9.39 -16.67 13.62
CA LEU A 201 8.48 -17.15 14.68
C LEU A 201 8.87 -18.52 15.25
N GLY A 202 9.88 -19.18 14.68
CA GLY A 202 10.33 -20.53 15.04
C GLY A 202 11.81 -20.56 15.37
#